data_AF-A0A1F4YPL1-F1
#
_entry.id   AF-A0A1F4YPL1-F1
#
_cell.length_a   1.000
_cell.length_b   1.000
_cell.length_c   1.000
_cell.angle_alpha   90.00
_cell.angle_beta   90.00
_cell.angle_gamma   90.00
#
_symmetry.space_group_name_H-M   'P 1'
#
loop_
_entity.id
_entity.type
_entity.pdbx_description
1 polymer ?
#
loop_
_entity_poly.entity_id
_entity_poly.type
_entity_poly.pdbx_seq_one_letter_code
_entity_poly.pdbx_strand_id
1 'polypeptide(L)'
;MAVPNHVIEYLRNTALDYKERTAPHFPKAHAWRELNNDDIWKLTIYQVAVVGNSSSYDRLINSNEAQQKLNFEYFCTLDTEECRLTINRMLRCHGVRYASAEMKKCRKTSSILKNFIFLRQFDGGPIGYTKFLETLNDDRSKISRVEHDLCYIKLKGARDLLAELGIARYLIALDYRILTILAKLGVSYPQSIKTNKLQYLSLEDELLQHVCLPIGITGVELDRILYWNYNEIIARL
;
A
#
# COMPACT_ATOMS: atom_id res chain seq x y z
N MET A 1 8.89 11.83 -16.82
CA MET A 1 9.25 13.14 -16.23
C MET A 1 10.72 13.00 -15.95
N ALA A 2 11.58 13.72 -16.66
CA ALA A 2 12.99 13.41 -16.64
C ALA A 2 13.58 13.60 -15.22
N VAL A 3 14.13 12.52 -14.67
CA VAL A 3 14.93 12.55 -13.44
C VAL A 3 16.37 12.88 -13.84
N PRO A 4 17.03 13.90 -13.25
CA PRO A 4 18.39 14.26 -13.64
C PRO A 4 19.38 13.11 -13.42
N ASN A 5 20.39 12.99 -14.29
CA ASN A 5 21.35 11.88 -14.25
C ASN A 5 22.07 11.76 -12.90
N HIS A 6 22.43 12.88 -12.26
CA HIS A 6 23.10 12.83 -10.95
C HIS A 6 22.19 12.23 -9.86
N VAL A 7 20.87 12.44 -9.97
CA VAL A 7 19.88 11.84 -9.06
C VAL A 7 19.76 10.34 -9.33
N ILE A 8 19.72 9.93 -10.60
CA ILE A 8 19.69 8.51 -10.99
C ILE A 8 20.91 7.79 -10.41
N GLU A 9 22.12 8.33 -10.60
CA GLU A 9 23.34 7.72 -10.07
C GLU A 9 23.35 7.68 -8.53
N TYR A 10 22.91 8.75 -7.87
CA TYR A 10 22.76 8.76 -6.41
C TYR A 10 21.84 7.66 -5.92
N LEU A 11 20.66 7.50 -6.54
CA LEU A 11 19.67 6.50 -6.14
C LEU A 11 20.19 5.07 -6.39
N ARG A 12 20.90 4.83 -7.49
CA ARG A 12 21.52 3.53 -7.76
C ARG A 12 22.55 3.17 -6.70
N ASN A 13 23.48 4.08 -6.39
CA ASN A 13 24.50 3.86 -5.38
C ASN A 13 23.87 3.64 -4.00
N THR A 14 22.91 4.47 -3.63
CA THR A 14 22.14 4.32 -2.38
C THR A 14 21.42 2.98 -2.31
N ALA A 15 20.83 2.53 -3.42
CA ALA A 15 20.14 1.25 -3.48
C ALA A 15 21.10 0.09 -3.30
N LEU A 16 22.28 0.12 -3.95
CA LEU A 16 23.32 -0.90 -3.81
C LEU A 16 23.88 -0.95 -2.38
N ASP A 17 24.20 0.20 -1.79
CA ASP A 17 24.77 0.33 -0.44
C ASP A 17 23.84 -0.27 0.64
N TYR A 18 22.53 -0.13 0.45
CA TYR A 18 21.54 -0.53 1.45
C TYR A 18 20.78 -1.80 1.12
N LYS A 19 21.05 -2.45 -0.02
CA LYS A 19 20.30 -3.62 -0.48
C LYS A 19 20.36 -4.75 0.54
N GLU A 20 21.56 -5.16 0.94
CA GLU A 20 21.76 -6.31 1.82
C GLU A 20 21.10 -6.10 3.19
N ARG A 21 21.31 -4.93 3.80
CA ARG A 21 20.71 -4.62 5.11
C ARG A 21 19.18 -4.50 5.06
N THR A 22 18.61 -4.14 3.91
CA THR A 22 17.16 -4.01 3.75
C THR A 22 16.51 -5.32 3.30
N ALA A 23 17.27 -6.28 2.79
CA ALA A 23 16.75 -7.54 2.24
C ALA A 23 15.75 -8.29 3.14
N PRO A 24 15.93 -8.35 4.48
CA PRO A 24 14.94 -8.98 5.37
C PRO A 24 13.54 -8.34 5.33
N HIS A 25 13.43 -7.09 4.87
CA HIS A 25 12.18 -6.34 4.77
C HIS A 25 11.57 -6.35 3.36
N PHE A 26 12.18 -7.05 2.40
CA PHE A 26 11.61 -7.17 1.07
C PHE A 26 10.39 -8.10 1.09
N PRO A 27 9.24 -7.67 0.54
CA PRO A 27 8.09 -8.55 0.39
C PRO A 27 8.46 -9.80 -0.41
N LYS A 28 8.05 -10.96 0.11
CA LYS A 28 8.25 -12.23 -0.60
C LYS A 28 7.33 -12.28 -1.82
N ALA A 29 7.85 -12.74 -2.96
CA ALA A 29 7.01 -13.03 -4.11
C ALA A 29 5.95 -14.08 -3.73
N HIS A 30 4.70 -13.84 -4.15
CA HIS A 30 3.56 -14.68 -3.83
C HIS A 30 3.31 -14.90 -2.33
N ALA A 31 3.69 -13.93 -1.46
CA ALA A 31 3.45 -13.99 -0.02
C ALA A 31 1.99 -14.33 0.33
N TRP A 32 1.03 -13.88 -0.49
CA TRP A 32 -0.39 -14.17 -0.31
C TRP A 32 -0.73 -15.67 -0.23
N ARG A 33 0.10 -16.57 -0.78
CA ARG A 33 -0.15 -18.02 -0.74
C ARG A 33 -0.05 -18.61 0.66
N GLU A 34 0.65 -17.93 1.56
CA GLU A 34 0.76 -18.30 2.98
C GLU A 34 -0.35 -17.64 3.83
N LEU A 35 -1.19 -16.79 3.23
CA LEU A 35 -2.22 -16.01 3.90
C LEU A 35 -3.60 -16.66 3.74
N ASN A 36 -4.43 -16.53 4.77
CA ASN A 36 -5.85 -16.90 4.70
C ASN A 36 -6.73 -15.68 4.34
N ASN A 37 -8.06 -15.88 4.30
CA ASN A 37 -9.02 -14.81 4.01
C ASN A 37 -8.94 -13.66 5.03
N ASP A 38 -8.78 -13.97 6.32
CA ASP A 38 -8.69 -12.97 7.39
C ASP A 38 -7.43 -12.11 7.23
N ASP A 39 -6.30 -12.70 6.88
CA ASP A 39 -5.03 -12.00 6.69
C ASP A 39 -5.11 -10.98 5.54
N ILE A 40 -5.59 -11.42 4.37
CA ILE A 40 -5.74 -10.57 3.18
C ILE A 40 -6.79 -9.46 3.43
N TRP A 41 -7.87 -9.82 4.13
CA TRP A 41 -8.90 -8.86 4.52
C TRP A 41 -8.34 -7.77 5.44
N LYS A 42 -7.55 -8.15 6.45
CA LYS A 42 -6.89 -7.19 7.36
C LYS A 42 -5.92 -6.29 6.61
N LEU A 43 -5.11 -6.82 5.70
CA LEU A 43 -4.25 -6.01 4.84
C LEU A 43 -5.07 -4.96 4.05
N THR A 44 -6.24 -5.35 3.55
CA THR A 44 -7.18 -4.42 2.88
C THR A 44 -7.67 -3.32 3.83
N ILE A 45 -8.08 -3.67 5.06
CA ILE A 45 -8.48 -2.68 6.08
C ILE A 45 -7.34 -1.72 6.39
N TYR A 46 -6.14 -2.23 6.57
CA TYR A 46 -4.97 -1.45 6.93
C TYR A 46 -4.65 -0.38 5.90
N GLN A 47 -4.77 -0.68 4.61
CA GLN A 47 -4.59 0.30 3.54
C GLN A 47 -5.58 1.46 3.61
N VAL A 48 -6.81 1.21 4.05
CA VAL A 48 -7.80 2.28 4.30
C VAL A 48 -7.45 3.04 5.59
N ALA A 49 -7.00 2.34 6.62
CA ALA A 49 -6.68 2.92 7.92
C ALA A 49 -5.50 3.91 7.84
N VAL A 50 -4.42 3.56 7.14
CA VAL A 50 -3.18 4.36 7.07
C VAL A 50 -3.29 5.68 6.33
N VAL A 51 -4.39 5.91 5.58
CA VAL A 51 -4.60 7.17 4.88
C VAL A 51 -4.65 8.33 5.89
N GLY A 52 -3.61 9.15 5.87
CA GLY A 52 -3.45 10.34 6.70
C GLY A 52 -2.53 10.17 7.92
N ASN A 53 -2.19 8.94 8.33
CA ASN A 53 -1.19 8.64 9.36
C ASN A 53 -0.91 7.11 9.41
N SER A 54 0.36 6.69 9.40
CA SER A 54 0.73 5.28 9.54
C SER A 54 0.59 4.75 10.97
N SER A 55 0.68 5.57 12.02
CA SER A 55 0.68 5.09 13.42
C SER A 55 -0.58 4.32 13.85
N SER A 56 -1.71 4.50 13.15
CA SER A 56 -2.92 3.71 13.43
C SER A 56 -2.79 2.26 12.95
N TYR A 57 -1.91 1.99 11.99
CA TYR A 57 -1.57 0.63 11.57
C TYR A 57 -0.98 -0.15 12.75
N ASP A 58 0.06 0.40 13.38
CA ASP A 58 0.76 -0.25 14.50
C ASP A 58 -0.19 -0.52 15.67
N ARG A 59 -1.13 0.38 15.93
CA ARG A 59 -2.14 0.18 16.98
C ARG A 59 -3.14 -0.92 16.63
N LEU A 60 -3.54 -1.03 15.36
CA LEU A 60 -4.48 -2.07 14.93
C LEU A 60 -3.83 -3.45 14.91
N ILE A 61 -2.62 -3.58 14.37
CA ILE A 61 -1.92 -4.87 14.26
C ILE A 61 -1.58 -5.45 15.64
N ASN A 62 -1.21 -4.59 16.60
CA ASN A 62 -0.84 -5.01 17.96
C ASN A 62 -2.04 -5.12 18.93
N SER A 63 -3.27 -4.92 18.45
CA SER A 63 -4.47 -4.99 19.30
C SER A 63 -5.17 -6.33 19.14
N ASN A 64 -5.15 -7.16 20.18
CA ASN A 64 -5.87 -8.44 20.20
C ASN A 64 -7.37 -8.26 19.91
N GLU A 65 -7.99 -7.22 20.47
CA GLU A 65 -9.40 -6.91 20.20
C GLU A 65 -9.61 -6.62 18.70
N ALA A 66 -8.77 -5.77 18.09
CA ALA A 66 -8.88 -5.47 16.67
C ALA A 66 -8.61 -6.72 15.81
N GLN A 67 -7.61 -7.52 16.15
CA GLN A 67 -7.28 -8.75 15.42
C GLN A 67 -8.42 -9.75 15.43
N GLN A 68 -9.19 -9.85 16.52
CA GLN A 68 -10.35 -10.73 16.61
C GLN A 68 -11.58 -10.11 15.93
N LYS A 69 -11.85 -8.83 16.20
CA LYS A 69 -13.07 -8.14 15.77
C LYS A 69 -13.04 -7.70 14.32
N LEU A 70 -11.89 -7.65 13.66
CA LEU A 70 -11.76 -7.34 12.25
C LEU A 70 -11.52 -8.58 11.37
N ASN A 71 -11.72 -9.79 11.89
CA ASN A 71 -11.69 -11.01 11.09
C ASN A 71 -12.80 -11.02 10.03
N PHE A 72 -12.46 -11.49 8.84
CA PHE A 72 -13.37 -11.65 7.72
C PHE A 72 -14.45 -12.69 8.04
N GLU A 73 -14.05 -13.84 8.58
CA GLU A 73 -15.00 -14.90 8.94
C GLU A 73 -15.95 -14.45 10.06
N TYR A 74 -15.44 -13.66 11.02
CA TYR A 74 -16.30 -13.05 12.03
C TYR A 74 -17.33 -12.10 11.40
N PHE A 75 -16.92 -11.25 10.46
CA PHE A 75 -17.85 -10.36 9.74
C PHE A 75 -18.88 -11.12 8.91
N CYS A 76 -18.56 -12.31 8.38
CA CYS A 76 -19.53 -13.15 7.68
C CYS A 76 -20.68 -13.61 8.59
N THR A 77 -20.50 -13.62 9.90
CA THR A 77 -21.55 -13.98 10.89
C THR A 77 -22.45 -12.81 11.31
N LEU A 78 -22.05 -11.58 10.98
CA LEU A 78 -22.73 -10.36 11.41
C LEU A 78 -23.66 -9.84 10.33
N ASP A 79 -24.68 -9.08 10.74
CA ASP A 79 -25.43 -8.26 9.79
C ASP A 79 -24.62 -7.03 9.33
N THR A 80 -25.18 -6.30 8.35
CA THR A 80 -24.49 -5.15 7.74
C THR A 80 -24.28 -3.98 8.71
N GLU A 81 -25.21 -3.74 9.63
CA GLU A 81 -25.11 -2.63 10.58
C GLU A 81 -24.20 -2.98 11.76
N GLU A 82 -24.20 -4.24 12.20
CA GLU A 82 -23.24 -4.77 13.16
C GLU A 82 -21.79 -4.70 12.63
N CYS A 83 -21.58 -5.07 11.36
CA CYS A 83 -20.29 -4.88 10.69
C CYS A 83 -19.87 -3.40 10.72
N ARG A 84 -20.80 -2.50 10.35
CA ARG A 84 -20.53 -1.05 10.32
C ARG A 84 -20.13 -0.50 11.69
N LEU A 85 -20.86 -0.88 12.73
CA LEU A 85 -20.60 -0.48 14.12
C LEU A 85 -19.24 -0.99 14.58
N THR A 86 -18.94 -2.26 14.31
CA THR A 86 -17.67 -2.90 14.67
C THR A 86 -16.49 -2.19 13.98
N ILE A 87 -16.58 -1.97 12.66
CA ILE A 87 -15.56 -1.23 11.90
C ILE A 87 -15.35 0.17 12.51
N ASN A 88 -16.42 0.95 12.68
CA ASN A 88 -16.29 2.33 13.17
C ASN A 88 -15.66 2.38 14.56
N ARG A 89 -16.11 1.51 15.48
CA ARG A 89 -15.55 1.40 16.82
C ARG A 89 -14.06 1.06 16.76
N MET A 90 -13.67 0.03 16.02
CA MET A 90 -12.27 -0.37 15.91
C MET A 90 -11.39 0.75 15.33
N LEU A 91 -11.83 1.43 14.27
CA LEU A 91 -11.07 2.54 13.72
C LEU A 91 -10.89 3.68 14.74
N ARG A 92 -11.95 4.03 15.47
CA ARG A 92 -11.92 5.14 16.44
C ARG A 92 -11.08 4.81 17.67
N CYS A 93 -11.26 3.63 18.27
CA CYS A 93 -10.49 3.18 19.43
C CYS A 93 -8.99 3.17 19.15
N HIS A 94 -8.59 2.90 17.90
CA HIS A 94 -7.18 2.88 17.49
C HIS A 94 -6.73 4.21 16.84
N GLY A 95 -7.49 5.29 17.03
CA GLY A 95 -7.09 6.64 16.61
C GLY A 95 -6.86 6.77 15.11
N VAL A 96 -7.62 6.03 14.28
CA VAL A 96 -7.55 6.15 12.83
C VAL A 96 -8.03 7.53 12.43
N ARG A 97 -7.17 8.29 11.74
CA ARG A 97 -7.51 9.64 11.28
C ARG A 97 -8.71 9.61 10.35
N TYR A 98 -9.59 10.62 10.49
CA TYR A 98 -10.85 10.75 9.73
C TYR A 98 -11.92 9.69 10.03
N ALA A 99 -11.73 8.89 11.08
CA ALA A 99 -12.81 8.07 11.64
C ALA A 99 -13.80 8.96 12.40
N SER A 100 -14.82 9.44 11.69
CA SER A 100 -15.88 10.30 12.26
C SER A 100 -16.66 9.58 13.35
N ALA A 101 -17.02 10.34 14.39
CA ALA A 101 -17.95 9.89 15.41
C ALA A 101 -19.36 9.65 14.88
N GLU A 102 -19.76 10.45 13.90
CA GLU A 102 -20.99 10.24 13.17
C GLU A 102 -20.77 9.18 12.09
N MET A 103 -21.09 7.94 12.44
CA MET A 103 -20.83 6.75 11.64
C MET A 103 -21.34 6.86 10.20
N LYS A 104 -22.55 7.43 10.00
CA LYS A 104 -23.15 7.62 8.67
C LYS A 104 -22.33 8.54 7.76
N LYS A 105 -21.53 9.44 8.33
CA LYS A 105 -20.62 10.35 7.59
C LYS A 105 -19.18 9.83 7.51
N CYS A 106 -18.85 8.72 8.17
CA CYS A 106 -17.49 8.19 8.19
C CYS A 106 -17.13 7.48 6.87
N ARG A 107 -16.44 8.19 5.97
CA ARG A 107 -16.01 7.65 4.66
C ARG A 107 -15.21 6.36 4.78
N LYS A 108 -14.26 6.27 5.73
CA LYS A 108 -13.45 5.05 5.94
C LYS A 108 -14.30 3.85 6.36
N THR A 109 -15.22 4.03 7.31
CA THR A 109 -16.15 2.97 7.72
C THR A 109 -16.98 2.50 6.54
N SER A 110 -17.60 3.43 5.80
CA SER A 110 -18.40 3.10 4.63
C SER A 110 -17.60 2.41 3.52
N SER A 111 -16.34 2.80 3.31
CA SER A 111 -15.47 2.16 2.32
C SER A 111 -15.05 0.76 2.72
N ILE A 112 -14.65 0.54 3.98
CA ILE A 112 -14.32 -0.82 4.46
C ILE A 112 -15.55 -1.72 4.35
N LEU A 113 -16.73 -1.25 4.76
CA LEU A 113 -17.95 -2.04 4.63
C LEU A 113 -18.25 -2.41 3.17
N LYS A 114 -18.08 -1.47 2.23
CA LYS A 114 -18.23 -1.77 0.80
C LYS A 114 -17.23 -2.81 0.31
N ASN A 115 -15.97 -2.71 0.74
CA ASN A 115 -14.93 -3.68 0.40
C ASN A 115 -15.25 -5.06 0.98
N PHE A 116 -15.74 -5.13 2.21
CA PHE A 116 -16.20 -6.38 2.82
C PHE A 116 -17.32 -7.02 1.99
N ILE A 117 -18.37 -6.26 1.66
CA ILE A 117 -19.50 -6.77 0.86
C ILE A 117 -19.00 -7.29 -0.50
N PHE A 118 -18.13 -6.52 -1.18
CA PHE A 118 -17.53 -6.93 -2.44
C PHE A 118 -16.75 -8.24 -2.30
N LEU A 119 -15.82 -8.32 -1.34
CA LEU A 119 -14.98 -9.51 -1.15
C LEU A 119 -15.80 -10.72 -0.69
N ARG A 120 -16.85 -10.53 0.11
CA ARG A 120 -17.78 -11.60 0.51
C ARG A 120 -18.55 -12.19 -0.66
N GLN A 121 -18.85 -11.37 -1.67
CA GLN A 121 -19.55 -11.80 -2.89
C GLN A 121 -18.59 -12.34 -3.95
N PHE A 122 -17.29 -12.08 -3.82
CA PHE A 122 -16.30 -12.60 -4.75
C PHE A 122 -16.10 -14.10 -4.51
N ASP A 123 -16.09 -14.89 -5.59
CA ASP A 123 -15.91 -16.34 -5.47
C ASP A 123 -14.57 -16.66 -4.79
N GLY A 124 -14.61 -17.45 -3.71
CA GLY A 124 -13.46 -17.74 -2.86
C GLY A 124 -13.01 -16.61 -1.93
N GLY A 125 -13.78 -15.53 -1.77
CA GLY A 125 -13.50 -14.46 -0.81
C GLY A 125 -12.26 -13.62 -1.13
N PRO A 126 -11.60 -13.05 -0.10
CA PRO A 126 -10.31 -12.33 -0.25
C PRO A 126 -9.21 -13.13 -0.97
N ILE A 127 -9.08 -14.43 -0.70
CA ILE A 127 -8.14 -15.31 -1.41
C ILE A 127 -8.54 -15.43 -2.87
N GLY A 128 -9.82 -15.65 -3.16
CA GLY A 128 -10.33 -15.76 -4.52
C GLY A 128 -10.08 -14.50 -5.35
N TYR A 129 -10.31 -13.32 -4.75
CA TYR A 129 -9.97 -12.04 -5.36
C TYR A 129 -8.47 -11.91 -5.66
N THR A 130 -7.64 -12.34 -4.72
CA THR A 130 -6.18 -12.32 -4.88
C THR A 130 -5.69 -13.25 -5.98
N LYS A 131 -6.23 -14.48 -6.05
CA LYS A 131 -5.98 -15.42 -7.16
C LYS A 131 -6.36 -14.79 -8.50
N PHE A 132 -7.52 -14.15 -8.57
CA PHE A 132 -7.94 -13.44 -9.77
C PHE A 132 -6.94 -12.33 -10.16
N LEU A 133 -6.45 -11.53 -9.22
CA LEU A 133 -5.43 -10.51 -9.50
C LEU A 133 -4.12 -11.12 -10.04
N GLU A 134 -3.71 -12.30 -9.56
CA GLU A 134 -2.52 -13.01 -10.05
C GLU A 134 -2.66 -13.43 -11.52
N THR A 135 -3.88 -13.68 -12.01
CA THR A 135 -4.13 -14.01 -13.43
C THR A 135 -3.96 -12.85 -14.40
N LEU A 136 -3.87 -11.61 -13.89
CA LEU A 136 -3.69 -10.43 -14.73
C LEU A 136 -2.24 -10.32 -15.20
N ASN A 137 -2.06 -10.03 -16.49
CA ASN A 137 -0.78 -10.13 -17.18
C ASN A 137 0.32 -9.19 -16.66
N ASP A 138 -0.06 -8.03 -16.13
CA ASP A 138 0.89 -6.99 -15.76
C ASP A 138 0.48 -6.21 -14.50
N ASP A 139 1.47 -5.61 -13.85
CA ASP A 139 1.26 -4.90 -12.58
C ASP A 139 0.38 -3.64 -12.73
N ARG A 140 0.30 -3.01 -13.92
CA ARG A 140 -0.58 -1.84 -14.15
C ARG A 140 -2.05 -2.26 -14.20
N SER A 141 -2.34 -3.38 -14.82
CA SER A 141 -3.68 -3.98 -14.85
C SER A 141 -4.13 -4.36 -13.44
N LYS A 142 -3.24 -4.97 -12.65
CA LYS A 142 -3.51 -5.31 -11.24
C LYS A 142 -3.80 -4.08 -10.39
N ILE A 143 -2.97 -3.03 -10.50
CA ILE A 143 -3.19 -1.75 -9.80
C ILE A 143 -4.55 -1.17 -10.19
N SER A 144 -4.83 -1.06 -11.49
CA SER A 144 -6.07 -0.46 -11.98
C SER A 144 -7.30 -1.24 -11.52
N ARG A 145 -7.19 -2.57 -11.43
CA ARG A 145 -8.25 -3.42 -10.90
C ARG A 145 -8.51 -3.18 -9.42
N VAL A 146 -7.46 -3.11 -8.60
CA VAL A 146 -7.58 -2.79 -7.17
C VAL A 146 -8.18 -1.39 -6.95
N GLU A 147 -7.76 -0.38 -7.71
CA GLU A 147 -8.29 0.99 -7.59
C GLU A 147 -9.79 1.09 -7.94
N HIS A 148 -10.23 0.24 -8.86
CA HIS A 148 -11.61 0.15 -9.32
C HIS A 148 -12.48 -0.58 -8.29
N ASP A 149 -12.05 -1.76 -7.84
CA ASP A 149 -12.88 -2.64 -7.02
C ASP A 149 -12.88 -2.25 -5.54
N LEU A 150 -11.73 -1.82 -4.99
CA LEU A 150 -11.57 -1.54 -3.56
C LEU A 150 -11.71 -0.04 -3.27
N CYS A 151 -12.81 0.31 -2.61
CA CYS A 151 -13.11 1.66 -2.15
C CYS A 151 -12.00 2.20 -1.23
N TYR A 152 -11.68 3.48 -1.42
CA TYR A 152 -10.69 4.24 -0.63
C TYR A 152 -9.23 3.81 -0.81
N ILE A 153 -8.97 2.73 -1.56
CA ILE A 153 -7.62 2.33 -1.98
C ILE A 153 -7.36 2.98 -3.34
N LYS A 154 -6.33 3.83 -3.41
CA LYS A 154 -5.96 4.65 -4.58
C LYS A 154 -4.50 4.42 -4.94
N LEU A 155 -4.00 5.06 -6.00
CA LEU A 155 -2.64 4.98 -6.56
C LEU A 155 -1.58 4.35 -5.64
N LYS A 156 -1.22 5.03 -4.55
CA LYS A 156 -0.22 4.56 -3.59
C LYS A 156 -0.70 3.31 -2.83
N GLY A 157 -1.88 3.35 -2.23
CA GLY A 157 -2.41 2.24 -1.43
C GLY A 157 -2.62 0.95 -2.22
N ALA A 158 -2.96 1.06 -3.52
CA ALA A 158 -3.08 -0.11 -4.39
C ALA A 158 -1.71 -0.78 -4.62
N ARG A 159 -0.66 0.04 -4.80
CA ARG A 159 0.72 -0.44 -4.93
C ARG A 159 1.24 -1.07 -3.65
N ASP A 160 1.02 -0.41 -2.52
CA ASP A 160 1.37 -0.95 -1.20
C ASP A 160 0.68 -2.30 -0.97
N LEU A 161 -0.63 -2.41 -1.24
CA LEU A 161 -1.38 -3.65 -1.09
C LEU A 161 -0.79 -4.78 -1.94
N LEU A 162 -0.58 -4.52 -3.23
CA LEU A 162 -0.09 -5.52 -4.18
C LEU A 162 1.36 -5.94 -3.88
N ALA A 163 2.18 -5.00 -3.39
CA ALA A 163 3.54 -5.28 -2.96
C ALA A 163 3.55 -6.17 -1.71
N GLU A 164 2.74 -5.85 -0.69
CA GLU A 164 2.62 -6.65 0.55
C GLU A 164 2.10 -8.07 0.27
N LEU A 165 1.14 -8.20 -0.66
CA LEU A 165 0.64 -9.51 -1.08
C LEU A 165 1.64 -10.29 -1.94
N GLY A 166 2.74 -9.67 -2.39
CA GLY A 166 3.72 -10.28 -3.28
C GLY A 166 3.19 -10.56 -4.69
N ILE A 167 2.11 -9.87 -5.11
CA ILE A 167 1.42 -10.07 -6.38
C ILE A 167 2.05 -9.20 -7.50
N ALA A 168 2.64 -8.08 -7.11
CA ALA A 168 3.28 -7.13 -8.00
C ALA A 168 4.66 -6.73 -7.47
N ARG A 169 5.61 -6.52 -8.36
CA ARG A 169 7.02 -6.25 -8.03
C ARG A 169 7.58 -5.04 -8.76
N TYR A 170 7.10 -4.77 -9.96
CA TYR A 170 7.60 -3.71 -10.83
C TYR A 170 6.76 -2.43 -10.70
N LEU A 171 6.61 -1.97 -9.45
CA LEU A 171 5.87 -0.76 -9.09
C LEU A 171 6.56 -0.08 -7.90
N ILE A 172 6.34 1.22 -7.70
CA ILE A 172 6.89 2.03 -6.60
C ILE A 172 5.75 2.80 -5.95
N ALA A 173 5.56 2.64 -4.64
CA ALA A 173 4.59 3.39 -3.87
C ALA A 173 5.18 4.76 -3.46
N LEU A 174 5.16 5.74 -4.39
CA LEU A 174 5.66 7.12 -4.21
C LEU A 174 4.96 7.85 -3.05
N ASP A 175 5.42 7.55 -1.83
CA ASP A 175 4.97 8.18 -0.62
C ASP A 175 5.66 9.53 -0.40
N TYR A 176 5.34 10.20 0.70
CA TYR A 176 5.93 11.50 0.98
C TYR A 176 7.44 11.42 1.23
N ARG A 177 7.98 10.30 1.72
CA ARG A 177 9.40 10.12 2.02
C ARG A 177 10.21 10.01 0.74
N ILE A 178 9.78 9.15 -0.19
CA ILE A 178 10.42 8.99 -1.49
C ILE A 178 10.40 10.32 -2.25
N LEU A 179 9.25 10.99 -2.29
CA LEU A 179 9.12 12.30 -2.93
C LEU A 179 10.04 13.35 -2.25
N THR A 180 10.17 13.32 -0.93
CA THR A 180 11.09 14.23 -0.20
C THR A 180 12.55 14.00 -0.56
N ILE A 181 12.99 12.73 -0.67
CA ILE A 181 14.35 12.39 -1.13
C ILE A 181 14.59 12.95 -2.53
N LEU A 182 13.65 12.72 -3.46
CA LEU A 182 13.76 13.21 -4.84
C LEU A 182 13.82 14.76 -4.89
N ALA A 183 12.96 15.44 -4.13
CA ALA A 183 12.97 16.90 -4.06
C ALA A 183 14.29 17.45 -3.51
N LYS A 184 14.85 16.84 -2.45
CA LYS A 184 16.16 17.21 -1.89
C LYS A 184 17.30 17.03 -2.90
N LEU A 185 17.20 16.02 -3.76
CA LEU A 185 18.15 15.75 -4.84
C LEU A 185 17.98 16.66 -6.07
N GLY A 186 16.99 17.58 -6.03
CA GLY A 186 16.76 18.56 -7.10
C GLY A 186 15.74 18.13 -8.15
N VAL A 187 14.96 17.06 -7.93
CA VAL A 187 13.87 16.67 -8.83
C VAL A 187 12.68 17.61 -8.61
N SER A 188 12.29 18.34 -9.67
CA SER A 188 11.09 19.15 -9.66
C SER A 188 9.88 18.34 -10.14
N TYR A 189 8.82 18.31 -9.34
CA TYR A 189 7.55 17.69 -9.70
C TYR A 189 6.37 18.53 -9.21
N PRO A 190 5.22 18.48 -9.89
CA PRO A 190 4.03 19.21 -9.48
C PRO A 190 3.44 18.62 -8.19
N GLN A 191 2.86 19.48 -7.35
CA GLN A 191 2.22 19.06 -6.09
C GLN A 191 1.10 18.02 -6.30
N SER A 192 0.49 18.03 -7.48
CA SER A 192 -0.55 17.07 -7.88
C SER A 192 -0.04 15.65 -8.14
N ILE A 193 1.27 15.38 -8.10
CA ILE A 193 1.82 14.06 -8.46
C ILE A 193 1.20 12.90 -7.66
N LYS A 194 0.82 13.15 -6.41
CA LYS A 194 0.19 12.14 -5.53
C LYS A 194 -1.24 11.77 -5.95
N THR A 195 -1.89 12.61 -6.74
CA THR A 195 -3.30 12.47 -7.14
C THR A 195 -3.48 12.38 -8.65
N ASN A 196 -2.51 12.81 -9.45
CA ASN A 196 -2.53 12.76 -10.89
C ASN A 196 -1.86 11.49 -11.39
N LYS A 197 -2.67 10.55 -11.90
CA LYS A 197 -2.20 9.23 -12.35
C LYS A 197 -1.13 9.30 -13.43
N LEU A 198 -1.25 10.21 -14.41
CA LEU A 198 -0.27 10.33 -15.50
C LEU A 198 1.09 10.82 -15.00
N GLN A 199 1.10 11.83 -14.13
CA GLN A 199 2.32 12.35 -13.54
C GLN A 199 3.00 11.33 -12.63
N TYR A 200 2.20 10.61 -11.82
CA TYR A 200 2.68 9.54 -10.97
C TYR A 200 3.37 8.45 -11.80
N LEU A 201 2.67 7.93 -12.82
CA LEU A 201 3.19 6.86 -13.68
C LEU A 201 4.45 7.31 -14.40
N SER A 202 4.46 8.54 -14.92
CA SER A 202 5.62 9.08 -15.61
C SER A 202 6.87 9.18 -14.73
N LEU A 203 6.74 9.49 -13.44
CA LEU A 203 7.89 9.47 -12.51
C LEU A 203 8.28 8.04 -12.11
N GLU A 204 7.29 7.19 -11.85
CA GLU A 204 7.53 5.79 -11.50
C GLU A 204 8.25 5.04 -12.62
N ASP A 205 7.85 5.23 -13.88
CA ASP A 205 8.48 4.60 -15.05
C ASP A 205 9.94 5.04 -15.19
N GLU A 206 10.25 6.32 -14.95
CA GLU A 206 11.63 6.83 -15.00
C GLU A 206 12.52 6.17 -13.94
N LEU A 207 12.01 6.02 -12.71
CA LEU A 207 12.73 5.35 -11.64
C LEU A 207 12.89 3.84 -11.92
N LEU A 208 11.86 3.18 -12.46
CA LEU A 208 11.94 1.77 -12.84
C LEU A 208 12.98 1.55 -13.94
N GLN A 209 12.93 2.34 -15.01
CA GLN A 209 13.79 2.17 -16.18
C GLN A 209 15.23 2.60 -15.93
N HIS A 210 15.44 3.69 -15.21
CA HIS A 210 16.76 4.27 -15.06
C HIS A 210 17.41 3.97 -13.72
N VAL A 211 16.68 3.64 -12.66
CA VAL A 211 17.29 3.25 -11.37
C VAL A 211 17.22 1.74 -11.18
N CYS A 212 16.02 1.15 -11.25
CA CYS A 212 15.81 -0.23 -10.82
C CYS A 212 16.38 -1.26 -11.80
N LEU A 213 16.01 -1.15 -13.08
CA LEU A 213 16.38 -2.10 -14.13
C LEU A 213 17.91 -2.24 -14.29
N PRO A 214 18.71 -1.15 -14.35
CA PRO A 214 20.15 -1.26 -14.58
C PRO A 214 20.93 -1.96 -13.46
N ILE A 215 20.41 -1.94 -12.23
CA ILE A 215 21.06 -2.58 -11.06
C ILE A 215 20.35 -3.86 -10.61
N GLY A 216 19.39 -4.35 -11.41
CA GLY A 216 18.72 -5.63 -11.16
C GLY A 216 17.91 -5.67 -9.85
N ILE A 217 17.23 -4.57 -9.51
CA ILE A 217 16.25 -4.55 -8.41
C ILE A 217 14.85 -4.27 -8.96
N THR A 218 13.84 -4.62 -8.18
CA THR A 218 12.45 -4.31 -8.46
C THR A 218 12.05 -2.94 -7.89
N GLY A 219 10.94 -2.38 -8.35
CA GLY A 219 10.43 -1.12 -7.81
C GLY A 219 10.06 -1.24 -6.33
N VAL A 220 9.53 -2.39 -5.92
CA VAL A 220 9.18 -2.67 -4.52
C VAL A 220 10.43 -2.71 -3.65
N GLU A 221 11.53 -3.29 -4.13
CA GLU A 221 12.80 -3.31 -3.39
C GLU A 221 13.37 -1.89 -3.24
N LEU A 222 13.35 -1.08 -4.31
CA LEU A 222 13.76 0.33 -4.23
C LEU A 222 12.92 1.09 -3.20
N ASP A 223 11.59 0.93 -3.24
CA ASP A 223 10.67 1.54 -2.27
C ASP A 223 11.06 1.20 -0.82
N ARG A 224 11.28 -0.10 -0.53
CA ARG A 224 11.66 -0.56 0.81
C ARG A 224 13.03 -0.05 1.24
N ILE A 225 14.00 0.01 0.32
CA ILE A 225 15.31 0.61 0.58
C ILE A 225 15.16 2.09 0.98
N LEU A 226 14.44 2.88 0.20
CA LEU A 226 14.27 4.30 0.50
C LEU A 226 13.46 4.52 1.78
N TYR A 227 12.46 3.68 2.05
CA TYR A 227 11.62 3.75 3.25
C TYR A 227 12.41 3.47 4.52
N TRP A 228 13.06 2.30 4.61
CA TRP A 228 13.72 1.84 5.84
C TRP A 228 14.96 2.66 6.18
N ASN A 229 15.59 3.26 5.16
CA ASN A 229 16.83 4.01 5.31
C ASN A 229 16.61 5.53 5.21
N TYR A 230 15.35 5.98 5.24
CA TYR A 230 14.97 7.38 5.00
C TYR A 230 15.76 8.38 5.85
N ASN A 231 15.84 8.16 7.17
CA ASN A 231 16.49 9.12 8.07
C ASN A 231 18.00 9.27 7.77
N GLU A 232 18.68 8.15 7.49
CA GLU A 232 20.10 8.16 7.14
C GLU A 232 20.35 8.79 5.78
N ILE A 233 19.49 8.52 4.79
CA ILE A 233 19.55 9.15 3.47
C ILE A 233 19.40 10.67 3.62
N ILE A 234 18.37 11.13 4.34
CA ILE A 234 18.11 12.57 4.54
C ILE A 234 19.23 13.26 5.30
N ALA A 235 19.88 12.59 6.26
CA ALA A 235 21.02 13.16 6.99
C ALA A 235 22.26 13.38 6.10
N ARG A 236 22.36 12.69 4.97
CA ARG A 236 23.45 12.82 3.99
C ARG A 236 23.14 13.78 2.84
N LEU A 237 21.90 14.31 2.76
CA LEU A 237 21.38 15.21 1.71
C LEU A 237 21.17 16.64 2.21
#